data_AF-A0A094HMT0-F1
#
_entry.id   AF-A0A094HMT0-F1
#
_cell.length_a   1.000
_cell.length_b   1.000
_cell.length_c   1.000
_cell.angle_alpha   90.00
_cell.angle_beta   90.00
_cell.angle_gamma   90.00
#
_symmetry.space_group_name_H-M   'P 1'
#
loop_
_entity.id
_entity.type
_entity.pdbx_description
1 polymer ?
#
loop_
_entity_poly.entity_id
_entity_poly.type
_entity_poly.pdbx_seq_one_letter_code
_entity_poly.pdbx_strand_id
1 'polypeptide(L)'
;MAPGGPPGSSSRGRGGKFKKFTRGGGKHFSKNLRPLDADGNELGMWGEGAEAAESSEEEEEDDSEEESEDDANKPEMTREERRAAAKAKKEAAIAKKKNTVAQPGDLPSSSEEEEDSEDDDMPANPNHSKAARNQASAPPISVDEAADGVKGLSVGGKGKPKPVGELSRREREALQAQQAKERYQKMHEAGKTDEAKADLARLKLIKEKREAEAARKQAEKEEREEADKAKKAEVEAREQKRKEAAMGPTKKKVVKK
;
A
#
# COMPACT_ATOMS: atom_id res chain seq x y z
N MET A 1 -54.15 -3.52 34.89
CA MET A 1 -53.87 -2.43 33.94
C MET A 1 -52.39 -2.07 34.09
N ALA A 2 -51.63 -2.23 32.99
CA ALA A 2 -50.31 -1.65 32.71
C ALA A 2 -49.08 -2.11 33.54
N PRO A 3 -47.88 -2.15 32.93
CA PRO A 3 -46.91 -3.24 33.08
C PRO A 3 -45.58 -2.85 33.76
N GLY A 4 -44.84 -3.88 34.18
CA GLY A 4 -43.58 -3.78 34.91
C GLY A 4 -42.47 -3.03 34.18
N GLY A 5 -41.77 -2.19 34.95
CA GLY A 5 -40.57 -1.47 34.52
C GLY A 5 -39.37 -2.40 34.28
N PRO A 6 -38.37 -1.93 33.52
CA PRO A 6 -37.18 -2.72 33.18
C PRO A 6 -36.35 -3.02 34.43
N PRO A 7 -35.88 -4.27 34.65
CA PRO A 7 -35.07 -4.58 35.82
C PRO A 7 -33.69 -3.94 35.69
N GLY A 8 -33.39 -3.04 36.62
CA GLY A 8 -32.12 -2.32 36.71
C GLY A 8 -30.89 -3.24 36.82
N SER A 9 -29.82 -2.80 36.19
CA SER A 9 -28.47 -3.38 36.15
C SER A 9 -27.70 -3.24 37.47
N SER A 10 -28.34 -3.47 38.60
CA SER A 10 -27.73 -3.34 39.93
C SER A 10 -27.87 -4.66 40.70
N SER A 11 -26.97 -5.60 40.44
CA SER A 11 -26.59 -6.58 41.48
C SER A 11 -25.10 -6.86 41.41
N ARG A 12 -24.37 -6.15 42.28
CA ARG A 12 -23.01 -6.47 42.70
C ARG A 12 -22.97 -7.95 43.07
N GLY A 13 -21.98 -8.65 42.53
CA GLY A 13 -21.96 -10.10 42.42
C GLY A 13 -22.08 -10.85 43.74
N ARG A 14 -23.02 -11.78 43.78
CA ARG A 14 -22.82 -13.09 44.42
C ARG A 14 -23.09 -14.16 43.38
N GLY A 15 -22.01 -14.62 42.75
CA GLY A 15 -22.02 -15.76 41.83
C GLY A 15 -22.33 -17.05 42.57
N GLY A 16 -23.59 -17.43 42.60
CA GLY A 16 -24.05 -18.78 42.93
C GLY A 16 -24.32 -19.57 41.66
N LYS A 17 -24.21 -20.91 41.75
CA LYS A 17 -24.27 -21.96 40.70
C LYS A 17 -25.55 -21.99 39.83
N PHE A 18 -26.36 -20.93 39.86
CA PHE A 18 -27.61 -20.77 39.12
C PHE A 18 -27.65 -19.52 38.23
N LYS A 19 -26.49 -18.92 37.91
CA LYS A 19 -26.40 -18.01 36.76
C LYS A 19 -26.58 -18.85 35.50
N LYS A 20 -27.81 -18.87 34.97
CA LYS A 20 -28.13 -19.35 33.63
C LYS A 20 -27.08 -18.73 32.70
N PHE A 21 -26.33 -19.54 31.94
CA PHE A 21 -25.45 -19.01 30.92
C PHE A 21 -26.33 -18.17 29.99
N THR A 22 -26.20 -16.84 30.06
CA THR A 22 -26.77 -15.96 29.04
C THR A 22 -26.03 -16.33 27.77
N ARG A 23 -26.67 -17.19 26.95
CA ARG A 23 -26.11 -17.64 25.68
C ARG A 23 -25.81 -16.39 24.88
N GLY A 24 -24.52 -16.17 24.64
CA GLY A 24 -23.97 -14.90 24.15
C GLY A 24 -24.81 -14.32 23.01
N GLY A 25 -25.00 -13.01 23.05
CA GLY A 25 -25.64 -12.26 21.98
C GLY A 25 -25.03 -12.65 20.64
N GLY A 26 -25.90 -13.00 19.69
CA GLY A 26 -25.48 -13.55 18.40
C GLY A 26 -24.51 -12.62 17.68
N LYS A 27 -23.52 -13.21 17.00
CA LYS A 27 -22.60 -12.45 16.15
C LYS A 27 -23.40 -11.73 15.07
N HIS A 28 -23.34 -10.41 15.03
CA HIS A 28 -23.97 -9.60 13.99
C HIS A 28 -23.09 -9.59 12.74
N PHE A 29 -23.30 -10.57 11.86
CA PHE A 29 -22.57 -10.66 10.59
C PHE A 29 -22.93 -9.55 9.60
N SER A 30 -23.99 -8.77 9.85
CA SER A 30 -24.42 -7.65 9.01
C SER A 30 -23.83 -6.30 9.39
N LYS A 31 -23.09 -6.20 10.52
CA LYS A 31 -22.58 -4.91 11.00
C LYS A 31 -21.27 -4.48 10.32
N ASN A 32 -20.51 -5.44 9.78
CA ASN A 32 -19.19 -5.23 9.17
C ASN A 32 -19.12 -5.76 7.72
N LEU A 33 -20.26 -5.86 7.02
CA LEU A 33 -20.24 -6.17 5.59
C LEU A 33 -19.86 -4.91 4.82
N ARG A 34 -18.93 -5.06 3.87
CA ARG A 34 -18.63 -4.00 2.90
C ARG A 34 -19.87 -3.71 2.04
N PRO A 35 -20.00 -2.48 1.52
CA PRO A 35 -21.07 -2.18 0.57
C PRO A 35 -21.03 -3.16 -0.60
N LEU A 36 -22.20 -3.65 -0.99
CA LEU A 36 -22.36 -4.57 -2.13
C LEU A 36 -22.93 -3.79 -3.32
N ASP A 37 -22.52 -4.15 -4.52
CA ASP A 37 -23.11 -3.63 -5.76
C ASP A 37 -24.52 -4.22 -6.01
N ALA A 38 -25.24 -3.70 -7.01
CA ALA A 38 -26.55 -4.21 -7.43
C ALA A 38 -26.55 -5.71 -7.75
N ASP A 39 -25.39 -6.25 -8.13
CA ASP A 39 -25.15 -7.67 -8.40
C ASP A 39 -24.68 -8.48 -7.18
N GLY A 40 -24.61 -7.87 -6.00
CA GLY A 40 -24.26 -8.54 -4.74
C GLY A 40 -22.76 -8.82 -4.53
N ASN A 41 -21.89 -8.25 -5.35
CA ASN A 41 -20.43 -8.35 -5.21
C ASN A 41 -19.89 -7.28 -4.24
N GLU A 42 -18.83 -7.60 -3.48
CA GLU A 42 -18.17 -6.65 -2.59
C GLU A 42 -17.54 -5.49 -3.38
N LEU A 43 -17.98 -4.27 -3.10
CA LEU A 43 -17.31 -3.06 -3.58
C LEU A 43 -16.01 -2.90 -2.77
N GLY A 44 -14.90 -3.30 -3.38
CA GLY A 44 -13.57 -3.03 -2.84
C GLY A 44 -13.22 -1.54 -2.95
N MET A 45 -12.39 -1.04 -2.01
CA MET A 45 -11.87 0.33 -1.98
C MET A 45 -11.12 0.77 -3.26
N TRP A 46 -10.89 -0.15 -4.19
CA TRP A 46 -10.14 0.02 -5.44
C TRP A 46 -10.96 -0.38 -6.69
N GLY A 47 -12.26 -0.64 -6.54
CA GLY A 47 -13.17 -0.96 -7.66
C GLY A 47 -13.80 0.30 -8.28
N GLU A 48 -14.33 0.16 -9.50
CA GLU A 48 -14.88 1.24 -10.35
C GLU A 48 -15.99 2.10 -9.72
N GLY A 49 -16.50 1.77 -8.52
CA GLY A 49 -17.48 2.57 -7.77
C GLY A 49 -16.88 3.55 -6.75
N ALA A 50 -15.57 3.52 -6.48
CA ALA A 50 -14.93 4.41 -5.51
C ALA A 50 -14.92 5.89 -5.97
N GLU A 51 -14.98 6.13 -7.27
CA GLU A 51 -14.94 7.47 -7.87
C GLU A 51 -16.30 8.19 -7.84
N ALA A 52 -17.41 7.47 -7.60
CA ALA A 52 -18.76 8.05 -7.59
C ALA A 52 -19.16 8.68 -6.24
N ALA A 53 -18.41 8.41 -5.16
CA ALA A 53 -18.69 8.93 -3.82
C ALA A 53 -17.92 10.21 -3.47
N GLU A 54 -16.99 10.67 -4.32
CA GLU A 54 -16.18 11.88 -4.03
C GLU A 54 -16.74 13.17 -4.66
N SER A 55 -17.93 13.13 -5.26
CA SER A 55 -18.59 14.30 -5.87
C SER A 55 -20.03 14.48 -5.37
N SER A 56 -20.22 14.50 -4.05
CA SER A 56 -21.40 15.09 -3.43
C SER A 56 -20.99 15.77 -2.12
N GLU A 57 -20.74 17.06 -2.24
CA GLU A 57 -20.56 18.04 -1.17
C GLU A 57 -21.82 18.07 -0.29
N GLU A 58 -21.71 17.58 0.95
CA GLU A 58 -22.51 18.05 2.08
C GLU A 58 -21.60 18.22 3.30
N GLU A 59 -21.59 19.45 3.80
CA GLU A 59 -21.02 19.84 5.09
C GLU A 59 -21.77 19.11 6.21
N GLU A 60 -21.07 18.30 7.01
CA GLU A 60 -21.51 17.94 8.35
C GLU A 60 -20.35 18.22 9.31
N GLU A 61 -20.54 19.25 10.15
CA GLU A 61 -19.69 19.57 11.29
C GLU A 61 -19.84 18.45 12.34
N ASP A 62 -18.80 17.64 12.54
CA ASP A 62 -18.69 16.81 13.75
C ASP A 62 -17.87 17.59 14.80
N ASP A 63 -18.59 18.38 15.59
CA ASP A 63 -18.14 19.02 16.82
C ASP A 63 -18.10 17.96 17.94
N SER A 64 -17.03 17.17 17.96
CA SER A 64 -16.76 16.22 19.04
C SER A 64 -16.02 16.93 20.17
N GLU A 65 -16.82 17.47 21.09
CA GLU A 65 -16.41 18.09 22.35
C GLU A 65 -15.88 17.02 23.30
N GLU A 66 -14.57 16.75 23.23
CA GLU A 66 -13.84 16.05 24.30
C GLU A 66 -13.31 17.11 25.28
N GLU A 67 -14.02 17.27 26.40
CA GLU A 67 -13.50 17.91 27.61
C GLU A 67 -12.22 17.19 28.04
N SER A 68 -11.07 17.81 27.79
CA SER A 68 -9.82 17.49 28.45
C SER A 68 -9.52 18.61 29.46
N GLU A 69 -10.02 18.42 30.67
CA GLU A 69 -9.57 19.13 31.86
C GLU A 69 -8.14 18.68 32.19
N ASP A 70 -7.15 19.46 31.76
CA ASP A 70 -6.09 20.06 32.60
C ASP A 70 -5.08 20.79 31.69
N ASP A 71 -5.01 22.12 31.79
CA ASP A 71 -3.77 22.92 31.92
C ASP A 71 -4.10 24.39 31.58
N ALA A 72 -4.20 25.17 32.65
CA ALA A 72 -4.48 26.59 32.62
C ALA A 72 -3.37 27.35 31.88
N ASN A 73 -3.79 28.30 31.03
CA ASN A 73 -2.98 29.38 30.42
C ASN A 73 -2.57 29.18 28.95
N LYS A 74 -3.56 29.00 28.05
CA LYS A 74 -3.40 29.21 26.59
C LYS A 74 -4.14 30.48 26.15
N PRO A 75 -3.52 31.33 25.30
CA PRO A 75 -4.20 32.52 24.77
C PRO A 75 -5.42 32.10 23.94
N GLU A 76 -6.54 32.79 24.10
CA GLU A 76 -7.78 32.59 23.34
C GLU A 76 -7.59 33.01 21.87
N MET A 77 -6.80 32.24 21.13
CA MET A 77 -6.64 32.43 19.69
C MET A 77 -7.94 32.04 19.00
N THR A 78 -8.35 32.83 18.01
CA THR A 78 -9.57 32.62 17.22
C THR A 78 -9.52 31.27 16.49
N ARG A 79 -10.68 30.71 16.08
CA ARG A 79 -10.78 29.40 15.39
C ARG A 79 -9.85 29.32 14.17
N GLU A 80 -9.65 30.43 13.48
CA GLU A 80 -8.74 30.54 12.33
C GLU A 80 -7.27 30.49 12.73
N GLU A 81 -6.89 31.18 13.80
CA GLU A 81 -5.52 31.16 14.32
C GLU A 81 -5.15 29.79 14.91
N ARG A 82 -6.11 29.08 15.52
CA ARG A 82 -5.92 27.68 15.96
C ARG A 82 -5.69 26.75 14.77
N ARG A 83 -6.47 26.91 13.69
CA ARG A 83 -6.29 26.14 12.44
C ARG A 83 -4.96 26.45 11.76
N ALA A 84 -4.55 27.72 11.74
CA ALA A 84 -3.25 28.13 11.20
C ALA A 84 -2.08 27.57 12.03
N ALA A 85 -2.17 27.60 13.36
CA ALA A 85 -1.17 27.02 14.25
C ALA A 85 -1.07 25.49 14.10
N ALA A 86 -2.20 24.79 13.93
CA ALA A 86 -2.19 23.35 13.69
C ALA A 86 -1.56 23.00 12.32
N LYS A 87 -1.86 23.77 11.27
CA LYS A 87 -1.24 23.61 9.94
C LYS A 87 0.26 23.89 9.99
N ALA A 88 0.68 24.97 10.63
CA ALA A 88 2.10 25.31 10.80
C ALA A 88 2.87 24.24 11.58
N LYS A 89 2.28 23.64 12.62
CA LYS A 89 2.88 22.52 13.36
C LYS A 89 3.04 21.27 12.50
N LYS A 90 2.03 20.92 11.68
CA LYS A 90 2.10 19.80 10.74
C LYS A 90 3.16 20.02 9.67
N GLU A 91 3.22 21.22 9.10
CA GLU A 91 4.23 21.59 8.10
C GLU A 91 5.65 21.59 8.69
N ALA A 92 5.83 22.07 9.92
CA ALA A 92 7.11 22.01 10.62
C ALA A 92 7.54 20.56 10.92
N ALA A 93 6.62 19.66 11.27
CA ALA A 93 6.92 18.25 11.44
C ALA A 93 7.32 17.58 10.12
N ILE A 94 6.64 17.90 9.01
CA ILE A 94 6.99 17.43 7.67
C ILE A 94 8.35 17.98 7.25
N ALA A 95 8.65 19.25 7.53
CA ALA A 95 9.96 19.85 7.24
C ALA A 95 11.08 19.21 8.06
N LYS A 96 10.84 18.91 9.34
CA LYS A 96 11.79 18.15 10.18
C LYS A 96 12.02 16.75 9.62
N LYS A 97 10.96 16.01 9.27
CA LYS A 97 11.05 14.67 8.64
C LYS A 97 11.78 14.69 7.29
N LYS A 98 11.65 15.77 6.52
CA LYS A 98 12.37 15.97 5.25
C LYS A 98 13.84 16.35 5.46
N ASN A 99 14.14 17.12 6.50
CA ASN A 99 15.51 17.52 6.84
C ASN A 99 16.29 16.42 7.58
N THR A 100 15.62 15.46 8.21
CA THR A 100 16.24 14.20 8.67
C THR A 100 16.48 13.30 7.48
N VAL A 101 17.60 13.51 6.78
CA VAL A 101 18.06 12.65 5.69
C VAL A 101 18.37 11.27 6.27
N ALA A 102 17.55 10.28 5.90
CA ALA A 102 17.72 8.89 6.33
C ALA A 102 19.12 8.39 5.94
N GLN A 103 19.92 8.04 6.94
CA GLN A 103 21.15 7.28 6.73
C GLN A 103 20.77 5.85 6.32
N PRO A 104 21.56 5.18 5.45
CA PRO A 104 21.24 3.83 5.01
C PRO A 104 21.31 2.87 6.21
N GLY A 105 20.15 2.45 6.72
CA GLY A 105 20.02 1.54 7.86
C GLY A 105 19.01 1.98 8.92
N ASP A 106 18.55 3.22 8.91
CA ASP A 106 17.51 3.69 9.85
C ASP A 106 16.12 3.50 9.21
N LEU A 107 15.40 2.46 9.64
CA LEU A 107 13.97 2.34 9.35
C LEU A 107 13.22 3.37 10.23
N PRO A 108 12.15 4.01 9.73
CA PRO A 108 11.38 4.94 10.54
C PRO A 108 10.86 4.25 11.81
N SER A 109 11.17 4.83 12.98
CA SER A 109 10.63 4.37 14.26
C SER A 109 9.11 4.47 14.24
N SER A 110 8.44 3.31 14.22
CA SER A 110 7.00 3.17 14.35
C SER A 110 6.62 2.60 15.74
N SER A 111 7.45 2.84 16.76
CA SER A 111 7.22 2.31 18.10
C SER A 111 7.79 3.25 19.15
N GLU A 112 7.05 4.33 19.43
CA GLU A 112 7.28 5.17 20.61
C GLU A 112 5.98 5.82 21.07
N GLU A 113 4.96 4.98 21.24
CA GLU A 113 3.75 5.21 22.03
C GLU A 113 3.19 3.82 22.33
N GLU A 114 3.26 3.39 23.59
CA GLU A 114 2.25 2.63 24.34
C GLU A 114 2.87 2.25 25.69
N GLU A 115 2.24 2.79 26.73
CA GLU A 115 2.62 2.82 28.13
C GLU A 115 1.80 1.73 28.86
N ASP A 116 2.50 0.89 29.62
CA ASP A 116 2.05 0.11 30.80
C ASP A 116 0.54 -0.22 30.95
N SER A 117 0.14 -1.48 30.70
CA SER A 117 -1.08 -2.11 31.24
C SER A 117 -1.06 -3.65 31.08
N GLU A 118 -0.88 -4.38 32.20
CA GLU A 118 -1.26 -5.80 32.44
C GLU A 118 -0.94 -6.89 31.38
N ASP A 119 0.33 -7.18 31.07
CA ASP A 119 0.73 -8.35 30.24
C ASP A 119 1.51 -9.46 30.99
N ASP A 120 1.41 -9.51 32.32
CA ASP A 120 2.14 -10.51 33.15
C ASP A 120 1.56 -11.95 33.11
N ASP A 121 0.52 -12.21 32.31
CA ASP A 121 -0.13 -13.55 32.21
C ASP A 121 -0.12 -14.15 30.80
N MET A 122 0.64 -13.56 29.86
CA MET A 122 0.88 -14.16 28.53
C MET A 122 2.16 -15.00 28.53
N PRO A 123 2.19 -16.17 27.87
CA PRO A 123 3.40 -16.96 27.76
C PRO A 123 4.48 -16.15 27.04
N ALA A 124 5.61 -15.91 27.71
CA ALA A 124 6.71 -15.10 27.21
C ALA A 124 7.03 -15.45 25.75
N ASN A 125 6.96 -14.44 24.88
CA ASN A 125 7.26 -14.59 23.46
C ASN A 125 8.65 -15.26 23.30
N PRO A 126 8.75 -16.39 22.59
CA PRO A 126 10.00 -17.15 22.47
C PRO A 126 11.16 -16.33 21.89
N ASN A 127 10.88 -15.26 21.14
CA ASN A 127 11.87 -14.35 20.59
C ASN A 127 12.39 -13.30 21.61
N HIS A 128 11.70 -13.08 22.73
CA HIS A 128 12.14 -12.20 23.82
C HIS A 128 12.71 -12.96 25.02
N SER A 129 12.81 -14.30 24.92
CA SER A 129 13.38 -15.13 25.98
C SER A 129 14.89 -14.93 26.15
N LYS A 130 15.40 -15.17 27.37
CA LYS A 130 16.86 -15.16 27.66
C LYS A 130 17.65 -16.09 26.74
N ALA A 131 17.02 -17.16 26.23
CA ALA A 131 17.63 -18.09 25.29
C ALA A 131 17.88 -17.45 23.91
N ALA A 132 16.94 -16.66 23.40
CA ALA A 132 17.12 -15.89 22.16
C ALA A 132 18.24 -14.86 22.30
N ARG A 133 18.30 -14.18 23.46
CA ARG A 133 19.36 -13.21 23.77
C ARG A 133 20.75 -13.86 23.84
N ASN A 134 20.85 -15.09 24.35
CA ASN A 134 22.10 -15.85 24.39
C ASN A 134 22.56 -16.32 23.00
N GLN A 135 21.64 -16.63 22.08
CA GLN A 135 22.00 -16.98 20.70
C GLN A 135 22.56 -15.76 19.93
N ALA A 136 22.00 -14.57 20.15
CA ALA A 136 22.50 -13.33 19.57
C ALA A 136 23.82 -12.85 20.21
N SER A 137 24.18 -13.38 21.39
CA SER A 137 25.46 -13.09 22.05
C SER A 137 26.61 -13.98 21.56
N ALA A 138 26.35 -15.00 20.74
CA ALA A 138 27.39 -15.83 20.15
C ALA A 138 28.12 -15.06 19.04
N PRO A 139 29.46 -15.17 18.93
CA PRO A 139 30.21 -14.52 17.87
C PRO A 139 29.75 -15.05 16.49
N PRO A 140 29.78 -14.21 15.43
CA PRO A 140 29.37 -14.64 14.10
C PRO A 140 30.26 -15.80 13.66
N ILE A 141 29.64 -16.94 13.37
CA ILE A 141 30.31 -18.13 12.85
C ILE A 141 30.93 -17.75 11.50
N SER A 142 32.19 -18.13 11.28
CA SER A 142 32.87 -17.86 10.02
C SER A 142 32.15 -18.57 8.87
N VAL A 143 32.18 -17.97 7.68
CA VAL A 143 31.53 -18.54 6.49
C VAL A 143 32.02 -19.95 6.16
N ASP A 144 33.27 -20.27 6.51
CA ASP A 144 33.87 -21.59 6.33
C ASP A 144 33.32 -22.63 7.32
N GLU A 145 33.15 -22.27 8.59
CA GLU A 145 32.54 -23.16 9.60
C GLU A 145 31.04 -23.37 9.34
N ALA A 146 30.35 -22.32 8.88
CA ALA A 146 28.96 -22.43 8.45
C ALA A 146 28.83 -23.34 7.21
N ALA A 147 29.75 -23.23 6.24
CA ALA A 147 29.82 -24.08 5.06
C ALA A 147 30.07 -25.56 5.41
N ASP A 148 30.95 -25.84 6.38
CA ASP A 148 31.19 -27.20 6.87
C ASP A 148 30.01 -27.76 7.66
N GLY A 149 29.30 -26.93 8.42
CA GLY A 149 28.06 -27.30 9.11
C GLY A 149 26.94 -27.70 8.15
N VAL A 150 26.72 -26.91 7.08
CA VAL A 150 25.70 -27.25 6.06
C VAL A 150 26.12 -28.41 5.17
N LYS A 151 27.42 -28.62 4.95
CA LYS A 151 27.94 -29.81 4.28
C LYS A 151 27.67 -31.07 5.10
N GLY A 152 27.77 -30.97 6.43
CA GLY A 152 27.37 -32.03 7.37
C GLY A 152 25.87 -32.27 7.46
N LEU A 153 25.05 -31.25 7.16
CA LEU A 153 23.58 -31.33 7.17
C LEU A 153 22.97 -31.69 5.79
N SER A 154 23.77 -31.69 4.73
CA SER A 154 23.31 -32.20 3.43
C SER A 154 22.87 -33.65 3.61
N VAL A 155 21.59 -33.91 3.28
CA VAL A 155 20.89 -35.19 3.46
C VAL A 155 21.53 -36.25 2.56
N GLY A 156 22.65 -36.78 3.03
CA GLY A 156 23.54 -37.69 2.34
C GLY A 156 24.58 -38.16 3.33
N GLY A 157 24.16 -39.01 4.26
CA GLY A 157 25.04 -39.60 5.27
C GLY A 157 26.33 -40.10 4.63
N LYS A 158 27.47 -39.69 5.20
CA LYS A 158 28.84 -40.12 4.94
C LYS A 158 28.99 -41.20 3.86
N GLY A 159 29.24 -40.79 2.63
CA GLY A 159 29.67 -41.69 1.57
C GLY A 159 30.06 -40.90 0.33
N LYS A 160 31.29 -41.11 -0.16
CA LYS A 160 31.71 -40.70 -1.51
C LYS A 160 30.61 -41.05 -2.53
N PRO A 161 30.40 -40.26 -3.60
CA PRO A 161 29.41 -40.59 -4.62
C PRO A 161 29.65 -42.03 -5.11
N LYS A 162 28.73 -42.92 -4.74
CA LYS A 162 28.77 -44.32 -5.17
C LYS A 162 28.67 -44.31 -6.70
N PRO A 163 29.53 -45.04 -7.44
CA PRO A 163 29.46 -45.07 -8.89
C PRO A 163 28.05 -45.49 -9.32
N VAL A 164 27.53 -44.87 -10.38
CA VAL A 164 26.16 -44.99 -10.92
C VAL A 164 25.60 -46.43 -11.00
N GLY A 165 26.47 -47.45 -11.00
CA GLY A 165 26.14 -48.87 -10.95
C GLY A 165 25.57 -49.38 -9.62
N GLU A 166 25.83 -48.73 -8.48
CA GLU A 166 25.42 -49.21 -7.14
C GLU A 166 24.22 -48.48 -6.53
N LEU A 167 23.66 -47.48 -7.23
CA LEU A 167 22.49 -46.75 -6.76
C LEU A 167 21.28 -47.70 -6.72
N SER A 168 20.62 -47.74 -5.56
CA SER A 168 19.38 -48.49 -5.35
C SER A 168 18.34 -48.10 -6.41
N ARG A 169 17.45 -49.02 -6.82
CA ARG A 169 16.33 -48.69 -7.76
C ARG A 169 15.59 -47.43 -7.32
N ARG A 170 15.38 -47.29 -6.01
CA ARG A 170 14.74 -46.13 -5.39
C ARG A 170 15.54 -44.84 -5.56
N GLU A 171 16.86 -44.91 -5.51
CA GLU A 171 17.74 -43.75 -5.71
C GLU A 171 17.81 -43.35 -7.18
N ARG A 172 17.78 -44.32 -8.11
CA ARG A 172 17.70 -44.05 -9.55
C ARG A 172 16.38 -43.39 -9.93
N GLU A 173 15.26 -43.89 -9.41
CA GLU A 173 13.95 -43.28 -9.62
C GLU A 173 13.87 -41.88 -8.98
N ALA A 174 14.46 -41.67 -7.81
CA ALA A 174 14.53 -40.35 -7.19
C ALA A 174 15.33 -39.35 -8.02
N LEU A 175 16.50 -39.75 -8.56
CA LEU A 175 17.30 -38.90 -9.46
C LEU A 175 16.58 -38.63 -10.78
N GLN A 176 15.92 -39.63 -11.35
CA GLN A 176 15.14 -39.45 -12.57
C GLN A 176 13.94 -38.51 -12.34
N ALA A 177 13.27 -38.63 -11.19
CA ALA A 177 12.20 -37.72 -10.80
C ALA A 177 12.69 -36.29 -10.59
N GLN A 178 13.87 -36.10 -10.00
CA GLN A 178 14.52 -34.78 -9.89
C GLN A 178 14.83 -34.20 -11.27
N GLN A 179 15.48 -34.98 -12.15
CA GLN A 179 15.77 -34.55 -13.52
C GLN A 179 14.50 -34.24 -14.32
N ALA A 180 13.41 -34.98 -14.12
CA ALA A 180 12.12 -34.71 -14.76
C ALA A 180 11.51 -33.38 -14.28
N LYS A 181 11.59 -33.11 -12.97
CA LYS A 181 11.17 -31.83 -12.38
C LYS A 181 12.00 -30.67 -12.91
N GLU A 182 13.33 -30.81 -12.95
CA GLU A 182 14.23 -29.80 -13.51
C GLU A 182 13.95 -29.55 -14.99
N ARG A 183 13.69 -30.60 -15.77
CA ARG A 183 13.30 -30.45 -17.19
C ARG A 183 11.96 -29.75 -17.34
N TYR A 184 10.98 -30.08 -16.50
CA TYR A 184 9.69 -29.40 -16.49
C TYR A 184 9.85 -27.92 -16.13
N GLN A 185 10.59 -27.60 -15.06
CA GLN A 185 10.90 -26.23 -14.66
C GLN A 185 11.61 -25.47 -15.79
N LYS A 186 12.64 -26.07 -16.40
CA LYS A 186 13.35 -25.48 -17.54
C LYS A 186 12.44 -25.25 -18.75
N MET A 187 11.50 -26.16 -19.02
CA MET A 187 10.53 -26.00 -20.11
C MET A 187 9.47 -24.93 -19.77
N HIS A 188 9.11 -24.81 -18.50
CA HIS A 188 8.19 -23.79 -18.00
C HIS A 188 8.81 -22.40 -18.06
N GLU A 189 10.05 -22.25 -17.59
CA GLU A 189 10.87 -21.05 -17.71
C GLU A 189 11.09 -20.66 -19.18
N ALA A 190 11.30 -21.65 -20.06
CA ALA A 190 11.39 -21.42 -21.50
C ALA A 190 10.05 -21.05 -22.16
N GLY A 191 8.94 -21.00 -21.41
CA GLY A 191 7.62 -20.66 -21.93
C GLY A 191 6.99 -21.73 -22.80
N LYS A 192 7.45 -22.98 -22.71
CA LYS A 192 7.01 -24.09 -23.57
C LYS A 192 5.89 -24.92 -22.97
N THR A 193 5.69 -24.87 -21.66
CA THR A 193 4.51 -25.45 -20.99
C THR A 193 3.26 -24.65 -21.39
N ASP A 194 2.11 -25.31 -21.40
CA ASP A 194 0.88 -24.66 -21.85
C ASP A 194 0.42 -23.55 -20.90
N GLU A 195 0.71 -23.69 -19.60
CA GLU A 195 0.56 -22.64 -18.59
C GLU A 195 1.42 -21.40 -18.92
N ALA A 196 2.72 -21.58 -19.15
CA ALA A 196 3.61 -20.46 -19.44
C ALA A 196 3.29 -19.80 -20.79
N LYS A 197 2.83 -20.58 -21.79
CA LYS A 197 2.31 -20.02 -23.05
C LYS A 197 1.06 -19.17 -22.82
N ALA A 198 0.14 -19.62 -21.96
CA ALA A 198 -1.07 -18.86 -21.63
C ALA A 198 -0.73 -17.54 -20.93
N ASP A 199 0.22 -17.56 -19.98
CA ASP A 199 0.69 -16.35 -19.31
C ASP A 199 1.39 -15.38 -20.27
N LEU A 200 2.25 -15.89 -21.16
CA LEU A 200 2.85 -15.07 -22.21
C LEU A 200 1.81 -14.50 -23.17
N ALA A 201 0.78 -15.27 -23.54
CA ALA A 201 -0.31 -14.78 -24.39
C ALA A 201 -1.11 -13.67 -23.68
N ARG A 202 -1.40 -13.83 -22.38
CA ARG A 202 -2.03 -12.80 -21.56
C ARG A 202 -1.18 -11.52 -21.51
N LEU A 203 0.12 -11.65 -21.31
CA LEU A 203 1.05 -10.51 -21.30
C LEU A 203 1.14 -9.83 -22.67
N LYS A 204 1.12 -10.58 -23.77
CA LYS A 204 1.07 -10.01 -25.13
C LYS A 204 -0.20 -9.18 -25.35
N LEU A 205 -1.37 -9.70 -24.98
CA LEU A 205 -2.62 -8.95 -25.07
C LEU A 205 -2.58 -7.64 -24.27
N ILE A 206 -1.97 -7.65 -23.09
CA ILE A 206 -1.79 -6.42 -22.29
C ILE A 206 -0.83 -5.44 -22.97
N LYS A 207 0.28 -5.94 -23.54
CA LYS A 207 1.21 -5.09 -24.30
C LYS A 207 0.53 -4.47 -25.53
N GLU A 208 -0.18 -5.27 -26.31
CA GLU A 208 -0.94 -4.79 -27.48
C GLU A 208 -1.99 -3.74 -27.09
N LYS A 209 -2.72 -3.93 -25.99
CA LYS A 209 -3.66 -2.93 -25.47
C LYS A 209 -2.96 -1.63 -25.08
N ARG A 210 -1.85 -1.73 -24.34
CA ARG A 210 -1.06 -0.55 -23.91
C ARG A 210 -0.46 0.18 -25.10
N GLU A 211 0.04 -0.55 -26.09
CA GLU A 211 0.59 0.02 -27.33
C GLU A 211 -0.51 0.68 -28.16
N ALA A 212 -1.69 0.07 -28.28
CA ALA A 212 -2.82 0.66 -28.98
C ALA A 212 -3.34 1.93 -28.28
N GLU A 213 -3.42 1.94 -26.95
CA GLU A 213 -3.78 3.13 -26.17
C GLU A 213 -2.70 4.21 -26.25
N ALA A 214 -1.42 3.84 -26.18
CA ALA A 214 -0.32 4.79 -26.35
C ALA A 214 -0.31 5.39 -27.76
N ALA A 215 -0.54 4.59 -28.80
CA ALA A 215 -0.65 5.05 -30.18
C ALA A 215 -1.86 5.96 -30.38
N ARG A 216 -3.02 5.63 -29.80
CA ARG A 216 -4.20 6.53 -29.80
C ARG A 216 -3.90 7.86 -29.12
N LYS A 217 -3.25 7.82 -27.95
CA LYS A 217 -2.87 9.02 -27.21
C LYS A 217 -1.80 9.85 -27.93
N GLN A 218 -0.89 9.22 -28.67
CA GLN A 218 0.09 9.92 -29.51
C GLN A 218 -0.60 10.57 -30.71
N ALA A 219 -1.48 9.87 -31.41
CA ALA A 219 -2.25 10.42 -32.53
C ALA A 219 -3.14 11.61 -32.09
N GLU A 220 -3.83 11.50 -30.96
CA GLU A 220 -4.65 12.60 -30.41
C GLU A 220 -3.78 13.81 -30.01
N LYS A 221 -2.58 13.57 -29.45
CA LYS A 221 -1.65 14.64 -29.12
C LYS A 221 -1.11 15.33 -30.36
N GLU A 222 -0.75 14.58 -31.40
CA GLU A 222 -0.26 15.13 -32.66
C GLU A 222 -1.36 15.96 -33.36
N GLU A 223 -2.60 15.48 -33.41
CA GLU A 223 -3.74 16.24 -33.95
C GLU A 223 -4.00 17.52 -33.14
N ARG A 224 -3.96 17.43 -31.80
CA ARG A 224 -4.12 18.59 -30.93
C ARG A 224 -3.00 19.60 -31.11
N GLU A 225 -1.75 19.15 -31.24
CA GLU A 225 -0.61 20.02 -31.50
C GLU A 225 -0.68 20.68 -32.88
N GLU A 226 -1.16 19.98 -33.90
CA GLU A 226 -1.38 20.55 -35.24
C GLU A 226 -2.51 21.59 -35.22
N ALA A 227 -3.62 21.29 -34.54
CA ALA A 227 -4.71 22.25 -34.34
C ALA A 227 -4.25 23.48 -33.54
N ASP A 228 -3.44 23.30 -32.50
CA ASP A 228 -2.90 24.40 -31.71
C ASP A 228 -1.84 25.20 -32.49
N LYS A 229 -1.02 24.57 -33.33
CA LYS A 229 -0.09 25.25 -34.24
C LYS A 229 -0.85 26.07 -35.30
N ALA A 230 -1.93 25.53 -35.87
CA ALA A 230 -2.78 26.26 -36.81
C ALA A 230 -3.45 27.47 -36.15
N LYS A 231 -4.01 27.31 -34.94
CA LYS A 231 -4.58 28.41 -34.16
C LYS A 231 -3.54 29.47 -33.81
N LYS A 232 -2.34 29.07 -33.39
CA LYS A 232 -1.24 30.00 -33.11
C LYS A 232 -0.83 30.77 -34.35
N ALA A 233 -0.67 30.11 -35.49
CA ALA A 233 -0.36 30.77 -36.76
C ALA A 233 -1.46 31.76 -37.20
N GLU A 234 -2.73 31.42 -37.00
CA GLU A 234 -3.85 32.34 -37.28
C GLU A 234 -3.82 33.57 -36.36
N VAL A 235 -3.58 33.36 -35.06
CA VAL A 235 -3.47 34.44 -34.07
C VAL A 235 -2.28 35.35 -34.38
N GLU A 236 -1.11 34.78 -34.70
CA GLU A 236 0.08 35.53 -35.08
C GLU A 236 -0.14 36.33 -36.37
N ALA A 237 -0.77 35.74 -37.39
CA ALA A 237 -1.12 36.45 -38.62
C ALA A 237 -2.12 37.60 -38.35
N ARG A 238 -3.09 37.40 -37.45
CA ARG A 238 -4.03 38.45 -37.04
C ARG A 238 -3.36 39.55 -36.26
N GLU A 239 -2.40 39.22 -35.39
CA GLU A 239 -1.63 40.19 -34.63
C GLU A 239 -0.67 40.99 -35.53
N GLN A 240 -0.01 40.34 -36.49
CA GLN A 240 0.83 41.00 -37.50
C GLN A 240 0.00 41.98 -38.34
N LYS A 241 -1.17 41.57 -38.84
CA LYS A 241 -2.10 42.48 -39.54
C LYS A 241 -2.51 43.67 -38.67
N ARG A 242 -2.77 43.45 -37.38
CA ARG A 242 -3.08 44.53 -36.43
C ARG A 242 -1.88 45.47 -36.20
N LYS A 243 -0.66 44.93 -36.12
CA LYS A 243 0.58 45.70 -35.98
C LYS A 243 0.88 46.53 -37.22
N GLU A 244 0.73 45.97 -38.41
CA GLU A 244 0.89 46.68 -39.69
C GLU A 244 -0.15 47.80 -39.84
N ALA A 245 -1.42 47.53 -39.50
CA ALA A 245 -2.47 48.55 -39.49
C ALA A 245 -2.17 49.68 -38.47
N ALA A 246 -1.57 49.34 -37.33
CA ALA A 246 -1.19 50.32 -36.30
C ALA A 246 0.05 51.15 -36.68
N MET A 247 0.98 50.61 -37.49
CA MET A 247 2.17 51.33 -37.95
C MET A 247 1.84 52.45 -38.95
N GLY A 248 0.70 52.38 -39.66
CA GLY A 248 0.17 53.44 -40.53
C GLY A 248 1.08 53.87 -41.70
N PRO A 249 0.56 54.54 -42.75
CA PRO A 249 1.41 55.02 -43.83
C PRO A 249 2.32 56.13 -43.30
N THR A 250 3.62 55.88 -43.23
CA THR A 250 4.62 56.89 -42.91
C THR A 250 4.47 58.02 -43.93
N LYS A 251 3.94 59.17 -43.47
CA LYS A 251 3.72 60.35 -44.32
C LYS A 251 5.06 60.79 -44.89
N LYS A 252 5.33 60.44 -46.15
CA LYS A 252 6.43 61.01 -46.93
C LYS A 252 6.27 62.52 -46.89
N LYS A 253 7.12 63.21 -46.12
CA LYS A 253 7.24 64.68 -46.13
C LYS A 253 7.57 65.09 -47.56
N VAL A 254 6.57 65.58 -48.28
CA VAL A 254 6.75 66.23 -49.58
C VAL A 254 7.46 67.55 -49.31
N VAL A 255 8.77 67.59 -49.57
CA VAL A 255 9.58 68.80 -49.55
C VAL A 255 9.13 69.66 -50.72
N LYS A 256 8.41 70.75 -50.44
CA LYS A 256 7.94 71.70 -51.45
C LYS A 256 9.10 72.65 -51.78
N LYS A 257 9.50 72.63 -53.04
CA LYS A 257 10.52 73.47 -53.67
C LYS A 257 9.96 74.83 -54.03
#